data_AF-A0A7J3WP22-F1
#
_entry.id   AF-A0A7J3WP22-F1
#
_cell.length_a   1.000
_cell.length_b   1.000
_cell.length_c   1.000
_cell.angle_alpha   90.00
_cell.angle_beta   90.00
_cell.angle_gamma   90.00
#
_symmetry.space_group_name_H-M   'P 1'
#
loop_
_entity.id
_entity.type
_entity.pdbx_description
1 polymer ?
#
loop_
_entity_poly.entity_id
_entity_poly.type
_entity_poly.pdbx_seq_one_letter_code
_entity_poly.pdbx_strand_id
1 'polypeptide(L)'
;MKLTPTVEAILKRPLGVLIRGDPPQPYGILSMSFGHELPIVAVGDVVTKSLEDEGITPILSIFDGHTKRRSMNTAEELRAKADMVVSNPRSAITRELWDAIKHCDFNYRKLFIDGEEDLATLPAILFAPEGSLVVYGQPDEGIVVVHITDEKRDEVRSILAMMEGETWN
;
A
#
# COMPACT_ATOMS: atom_id res chain seq x y z
N MET A 1 -7.71 -10.61 -10.53
CA MET A 1 -7.20 -11.73 -9.72
C MET A 1 -7.95 -11.81 -8.38
N LYS A 2 -8.20 -13.01 -7.86
CA LYS A 2 -8.88 -13.26 -6.57
C LYS A 2 -7.95 -13.96 -5.59
N LEU A 3 -8.07 -13.59 -4.32
CA LEU A 3 -7.27 -14.16 -3.24
C LEU A 3 -7.60 -15.65 -3.06
N THR A 4 -6.57 -16.49 -3.02
CA THR A 4 -6.69 -17.91 -2.69
C THR A 4 -6.29 -18.14 -1.23
N PRO A 5 -6.74 -19.24 -0.59
CA PRO A 5 -6.32 -19.57 0.78
C PRO A 5 -4.79 -19.69 0.94
N THR A 6 -4.11 -20.16 -0.11
CA THR A 6 -2.63 -20.23 -0.14
C THR A 6 -2.01 -18.84 -0.08
N VAL A 7 -2.48 -17.92 -0.93
CA VAL A 7 -1.98 -16.55 -0.94
C VAL A 7 -2.32 -15.83 0.36
N GLU A 8 -3.54 -16.00 0.88
CA GLU A 8 -3.95 -15.44 2.18
C GLU A 8 -2.99 -15.89 3.30
N ALA A 9 -2.63 -17.17 3.34
CA ALA A 9 -1.68 -17.68 4.32
C ALA A 9 -0.26 -17.09 4.16
N ILE A 10 0.16 -16.79 2.93
CA ILE A 10 1.43 -16.12 2.65
C ILE A 10 1.41 -14.67 3.16
N LEU A 11 0.34 -13.93 2.83
CA LEU A 11 0.19 -12.50 3.15
C LEU A 11 0.01 -12.22 4.66
N LYS A 12 -0.29 -13.25 5.47
CA LYS A 12 -0.22 -13.14 6.94
C LYS A 12 1.19 -12.87 7.45
N ARG A 13 2.22 -13.15 6.65
CA ARG A 13 3.61 -12.81 6.97
C ARG A 13 3.97 -11.47 6.31
N PRO A 14 4.70 -10.59 7.00
CA PRO A 14 5.21 -9.37 6.41
C PRO A 14 6.02 -9.66 5.13
N LEU A 15 5.70 -8.95 4.04
CA LEU A 15 6.45 -9.02 2.77
C LEU A 15 7.76 -8.23 2.82
N GLY A 16 8.04 -7.56 3.93
CA GLY A 16 9.23 -6.74 4.16
C GLY A 16 9.60 -6.69 5.64
N VAL A 17 10.36 -5.66 6.01
CA VAL A 17 10.79 -5.46 7.39
C VAL A 17 9.63 -4.91 8.21
N LEU A 18 9.23 -5.64 9.24
CA LEU A 18 8.22 -5.19 10.19
C LEU A 18 8.86 -4.29 11.26
N ILE A 19 8.43 -3.03 11.32
CA ILE A 19 8.74 -2.11 12.40
C ILE A 19 7.57 -2.14 13.38
N ARG A 20 7.82 -2.70 14.57
CA ARG A 20 6.78 -2.91 15.58
C ARG A 20 6.48 -1.66 16.38
N GLY A 21 5.22 -1.51 16.78
CA GLY A 21 4.76 -0.47 17.70
C GLY A 21 3.52 0.26 17.20
N ASP A 22 2.96 1.09 18.07
CA ASP A 22 1.81 1.92 17.75
C ASP A 22 2.25 3.28 17.16
N PRO A 23 1.49 3.87 16.22
CA PRO A 23 1.72 5.23 15.76
C PRO A 23 1.85 6.20 16.96
N PRO A 24 2.81 7.16 16.95
CA PRO A 24 3.69 7.51 15.82
C PRO A 24 5.03 6.76 15.78
N GLN A 25 5.35 5.94 16.78
CA GLN A 25 6.70 5.37 16.98
C GLN A 25 7.31 4.67 15.75
N PRO A 26 6.62 3.76 15.02
CA PRO A 26 7.22 3.09 13.88
C PRO A 26 7.52 4.05 12.70
N TYR A 27 6.76 5.13 12.57
CA TYR A 27 6.97 6.15 11.53
C TYR A 27 8.14 7.06 11.86
N GLY A 28 8.34 7.39 13.14
CA GLY A 28 9.56 8.06 13.60
C GLY A 28 10.82 7.22 13.34
N ILE A 29 10.76 5.90 13.58
CA ILE A 29 11.88 4.98 13.27
C ILE A 29 12.15 4.94 11.76
N LEU A 30 11.11 4.84 10.94
CA LEU A 30 11.22 4.88 9.48
C LEU A 30 11.88 6.19 9.02
N SER A 31 11.39 7.33 9.52
CA SER A 31 11.91 8.67 9.21
C SER A 31 13.40 8.80 9.57
N MET A 32 13.80 8.34 10.77
CA MET A 32 15.21 8.35 11.17
C MET A 32 16.09 7.40 10.35
N SER A 33 15.54 6.29 9.85
CA SER A 33 16.31 5.25 9.16
C SER A 33 16.55 5.56 7.68
N PHE A 34 15.55 6.15 7.01
CA PHE A 34 15.59 6.39 5.55
C PHE A 34 15.53 7.88 5.18
N GLY A 35 15.32 8.77 6.16
CA GLY A 35 15.16 10.20 5.92
C GLY A 35 14.03 10.53 4.93
N HIS A 36 14.00 11.78 4.47
CA HIS A 36 13.18 12.20 3.32
C HIS A 36 13.84 11.83 1.98
N GLU A 37 14.83 10.93 1.97
CA GLU A 37 15.69 10.71 0.80
C GLU A 37 15.10 9.69 -0.17
N LEU A 38 14.33 8.71 0.31
CA LEU A 38 13.72 7.68 -0.53
C LEU A 38 12.26 7.99 -0.85
N PRO A 39 11.82 7.84 -2.12
CA PRO A 39 10.42 7.89 -2.47
C PRO A 39 9.62 6.80 -1.73
N ILE A 40 8.44 7.16 -1.21
CA ILE A 40 7.57 6.23 -0.47
C ILE A 40 6.20 6.11 -1.14
N VAL A 41 5.75 4.87 -1.36
CA VAL A 41 4.36 4.53 -1.65
C VAL A 41 3.70 4.08 -0.34
N ALA A 42 2.61 4.74 0.04
CA ALA A 42 1.84 4.44 1.24
C ALA A 42 0.58 3.65 0.88
N VAL A 43 0.31 2.56 1.59
CA VAL A 43 -0.93 1.78 1.47
C VAL A 43 -1.63 1.73 2.84
N GLY A 44 -2.84 2.27 2.88
CA GLY A 44 -3.70 2.37 4.06
C GLY A 44 -3.86 3.80 4.59
N ASP A 45 -5.03 4.05 5.18
CA ASP A 45 -5.40 5.36 5.76
C ASP A 45 -4.41 5.83 6.84
N VAL A 46 -4.13 4.95 7.82
CA VAL A 46 -3.28 5.28 8.98
C VAL A 46 -1.84 5.49 8.55
N VAL A 47 -1.37 4.69 7.60
CA VAL A 47 0.00 4.80 7.06
C VAL A 47 0.17 6.14 6.36
N THR A 48 -0.74 6.46 5.45
CA THR A 48 -0.73 7.73 4.71
C THR A 48 -0.71 8.90 5.68
N LYS A 49 -1.64 8.92 6.65
CA LYS A 49 -1.75 10.02 7.61
C LYS A 49 -0.53 10.15 8.51
N SER A 50 -0.03 9.03 9.02
CA SER A 50 1.10 9.03 9.95
C SER A 50 2.40 9.45 9.27
N LEU A 51 2.60 9.08 7.99
CA LEU A 51 3.71 9.60 7.18
C LEU A 51 3.61 11.12 6.99
N GLU A 52 2.42 11.62 6.63
CA GLU A 52 2.17 13.07 6.46
C GLU A 52 2.42 13.83 7.78
N ASP A 53 2.03 13.26 8.93
CA ASP A 53 2.26 13.87 10.26
C ASP A 53 3.75 13.92 10.65
N GLU A 54 4.56 12.98 10.15
CA GLU A 54 6.03 13.00 10.25
C GLU A 54 6.70 13.86 9.16
N GLY A 55 5.91 14.60 8.37
CA GLY A 55 6.41 15.49 7.30
C GLY A 55 6.87 14.75 6.04
N ILE A 56 6.55 13.47 5.90
CA ILE A 56 6.89 12.65 4.73
C ILE A 56 5.69 12.64 3.78
N THR A 57 5.87 13.14 2.56
CA THR A 57 4.82 13.10 1.54
C THR A 57 5.04 11.89 0.61
N PRO A 58 4.14 10.90 0.60
CA PRO A 58 4.27 9.75 -0.29
C PRO A 58 4.16 10.17 -1.77
N ILE A 59 4.92 9.51 -2.64
CA ILE A 59 4.82 9.65 -4.10
C ILE A 59 3.54 9.00 -4.67
N LEU A 60 2.95 8.08 -3.92
CA LEU A 60 1.62 7.53 -4.13
C LEU A 60 1.04 7.14 -2.77
N SER A 61 -0.19 7.57 -2.48
CA SER A 61 -0.97 7.14 -1.32
C SER A 61 -2.19 6.38 -1.80
N ILE A 62 -2.39 5.17 -1.30
CA ILE A 62 -3.52 4.29 -1.62
C ILE A 62 -4.33 4.07 -0.35
N PHE A 63 -5.63 4.37 -0.36
CA PHE A 63 -6.45 4.34 0.87
C PHE A 63 -7.94 4.18 0.56
N ASP A 64 -8.73 3.64 1.50
CA ASP A 64 -10.16 3.32 1.31
C ASP A 64 -11.12 4.11 2.24
N GLY A 65 -10.59 4.83 3.24
CA GLY A 65 -11.38 5.57 4.21
C GLY A 65 -12.16 4.71 5.21
N HIS A 66 -11.87 3.40 5.32
CA HIS A 66 -12.55 2.50 6.25
C HIS A 66 -11.99 2.56 7.68
N THR A 67 -10.87 3.25 7.92
CA THR A 67 -10.30 3.35 9.26
C THR A 67 -11.06 4.36 10.14
N LYS A 68 -11.99 3.85 10.96
CA LYS A 68 -12.84 4.62 11.90
C LYS A 68 -12.13 5.13 13.17
N ARG A 69 -10.85 5.48 13.13
CA ARG A 69 -10.17 6.07 14.30
C ARG A 69 -10.51 7.56 14.41
N ARG A 70 -11.64 7.83 15.08
CA ARG A 70 -12.08 9.03 15.81
C ARG A 70 -11.29 10.34 15.57
N SER A 71 -11.35 10.90 14.36
CA SER A 71 -11.06 12.32 14.01
C SER A 71 -10.67 12.50 12.55
N MET A 72 -10.41 11.40 11.83
CA MET A 72 -10.03 11.45 10.42
C MET A 72 -11.21 11.86 9.54
N ASN A 73 -10.88 12.54 8.43
CA ASN A 73 -11.83 12.92 7.39
C ASN A 73 -12.78 11.75 7.06
N THR A 74 -14.03 12.05 6.74
CA THR A 74 -14.97 11.02 6.25
C THR A 74 -14.43 10.37 4.97
N ALA A 75 -14.84 9.14 4.66
CA ALA A 75 -14.49 8.49 3.39
C ALA A 75 -14.87 9.37 2.18
N GLU A 76 -15.96 10.13 2.27
CA GLU A 76 -16.39 11.08 1.24
C GLU A 76 -15.41 12.26 1.08
N GLU A 77 -14.90 12.81 2.20
CA GLU A 77 -13.89 13.86 2.18
C GLU A 77 -12.53 13.37 1.66
N LEU A 78 -12.14 12.13 1.98
CA LEU A 78 -10.94 11.50 1.45
C LEU A 78 -11.06 11.25 -0.06
N ARG A 79 -12.20 10.71 -0.49
CA ARG A 79 -12.53 10.52 -1.91
C ARG A 79 -12.51 11.85 -2.67
N ALA A 80 -13.04 12.93 -2.10
CA ALA A 80 -13.04 14.25 -2.73
C ALA A 80 -11.63 14.86 -2.88
N LYS A 81 -10.65 14.38 -2.11
CA LYS A 81 -9.25 14.82 -2.15
C LYS A 81 -8.35 13.90 -2.99
N ALA A 82 -8.90 12.82 -3.56
CA ALA A 82 -8.15 11.87 -4.35
C ALA A 82 -7.97 12.36 -5.79
N ASP A 83 -6.81 12.09 -6.38
CA ASP A 83 -6.56 12.31 -7.81
C ASP A 83 -7.30 11.27 -8.66
N MET A 84 -7.46 10.06 -8.11
CA MET A 84 -8.06 8.92 -8.78
C MET A 84 -8.93 8.13 -7.80
N VAL A 85 -10.02 7.56 -8.33
CA VAL A 85 -10.90 6.67 -7.58
C VAL A 85 -11.10 5.40 -8.40
N VAL A 86 -10.90 4.24 -7.77
CA VAL A 86 -11.09 2.93 -8.40
C VAL A 86 -11.91 2.02 -7.52
N SER A 87 -12.66 1.09 -8.11
CA SER A 87 -13.38 0.08 -7.33
C SER A 87 -12.57 -1.21 -7.21
N ASN A 88 -12.44 -1.70 -5.98
CA ASN A 88 -11.80 -2.98 -5.72
C ASN A 88 -12.55 -3.71 -4.60
N PRO A 89 -13.32 -4.78 -4.91
CA PRO A 89 -14.01 -5.52 -3.88
C PRO A 89 -13.02 -6.27 -2.99
N ARG A 90 -13.51 -6.67 -1.81
CA ARG A 90 -12.77 -7.47 -0.84
C ARG A 90 -12.07 -8.67 -1.47
N SER A 91 -10.84 -8.91 -1.03
CA SER A 91 -10.04 -10.08 -1.42
C SER A 91 -9.82 -10.26 -2.93
N ALA A 92 -9.82 -9.16 -3.69
CA ALA A 92 -9.49 -9.16 -5.11
C ALA A 92 -8.48 -8.07 -5.46
N ILE A 93 -7.87 -8.23 -6.64
CA ILE A 93 -7.22 -7.16 -7.38
C ILE A 93 -8.00 -7.05 -8.68
N THR A 94 -8.74 -5.95 -8.86
CA THR A 94 -9.44 -5.64 -10.11
C THR A 94 -8.46 -5.15 -11.17
N ARG A 95 -8.88 -5.26 -12.43
CA ARG A 95 -8.11 -4.69 -13.54
C ARG A 95 -7.99 -3.17 -13.41
N GLU A 96 -9.03 -2.52 -12.89
CA GLU A 96 -9.05 -1.09 -12.63
C GLU A 96 -7.96 -0.69 -11.61
N LEU A 97 -7.89 -1.38 -10.47
CA LEU A 97 -6.83 -1.17 -9.47
C LEU A 97 -5.44 -1.42 -10.07
N TRP A 98 -5.28 -2.53 -10.81
CA TRP A 98 -4.03 -2.89 -11.45
C TRP A 98 -3.55 -1.81 -12.42
N ASP A 99 -4.42 -1.41 -13.36
CA ASP A 99 -4.09 -0.43 -14.40
C ASP A 99 -3.86 0.96 -13.80
N ALA A 100 -4.58 1.34 -12.74
CA ALA A 100 -4.37 2.61 -12.05
C ALA A 100 -2.98 2.71 -11.41
N ILE A 101 -2.49 1.63 -10.78
CA ILE A 101 -1.15 1.61 -10.18
C ILE A 101 -0.07 1.47 -11.25
N LYS A 102 -0.27 0.58 -12.24
CA LYS A 102 0.68 0.32 -13.33
C LYS A 102 1.01 1.57 -14.14
N HIS A 103 0.01 2.41 -14.40
CA HIS A 103 0.17 3.63 -15.20
C HIS A 103 0.32 4.89 -14.33
N CYS A 104 0.49 4.75 -13.01
CA CYS A 104 0.75 5.86 -12.12
C CYS A 104 2.10 6.48 -12.45
N ASP A 105 2.16 7.82 -12.47
CA ASP A 105 3.41 8.56 -12.65
C ASP A 105 4.23 8.69 -11.35
N PHE A 106 3.69 8.20 -10.23
CA PHE A 106 4.29 8.26 -8.89
C PHE A 106 4.76 9.67 -8.53
N ASN A 107 3.93 10.68 -8.80
CA ASN A 107 4.22 12.08 -8.52
C ASN A 107 3.23 12.68 -7.52
N TYR A 108 3.31 12.22 -6.27
CA TYR A 108 2.48 12.64 -5.13
C TYR A 108 0.98 12.41 -5.32
N ARG A 109 0.63 11.26 -5.91
CA ARG A 109 -0.77 10.90 -6.23
C ARG A 109 -1.52 10.34 -5.04
N LYS A 110 -2.83 10.58 -5.01
CA LYS A 110 -3.77 9.99 -4.05
C LYS A 110 -4.79 9.12 -4.78
N LEU A 111 -4.73 7.82 -4.54
CA LEU A 111 -5.61 6.80 -5.11
C LEU A 111 -6.60 6.32 -4.03
N PHE A 112 -7.87 6.71 -4.17
CA PHE A 112 -8.92 6.23 -3.28
C PHE A 112 -9.50 4.92 -3.81
N ILE A 113 -9.67 3.94 -2.93
CA ILE A 113 -10.26 2.64 -3.24
C ILE A 113 -11.69 2.60 -2.71
N ASP A 114 -12.65 2.46 -3.63
CA ASP A 114 -14.04 2.15 -3.29
C ASP A 114 -14.16 0.63 -3.07
N GLY A 115 -13.90 0.20 -1.84
CA GLY A 115 -13.84 -1.20 -1.42
C GLY A 115 -12.64 -1.45 -0.49
N GLU A 116 -11.79 -2.43 -0.79
CA GLU A 116 -10.61 -2.75 0.05
C GLU A 116 -9.30 -2.48 -0.70
N GLU A 117 -8.34 -1.87 0.00
CA GLU A 117 -7.01 -1.50 -0.48
C GLU A 117 -5.90 -2.51 -0.14
N ASP A 118 -6.11 -3.43 0.81
CA ASP A 118 -5.05 -4.33 1.33
C ASP A 118 -4.20 -4.99 0.22
N LEU A 119 -4.86 -5.56 -0.80
CA LEU A 119 -4.18 -6.25 -1.90
C LEU A 119 -3.52 -5.31 -2.92
N ALA A 120 -3.77 -3.99 -2.85
CA ALA A 120 -3.08 -2.99 -3.65
C ALA A 120 -1.56 -2.95 -3.36
N THR A 121 -1.15 -3.45 -2.19
CA THR A 121 0.27 -3.64 -1.84
C THR A 121 1.03 -4.45 -2.89
N LEU A 122 0.41 -5.49 -3.47
CA LEU A 122 1.07 -6.34 -4.47
C LEU A 122 1.39 -5.59 -5.78
N PRO A 123 0.42 -4.98 -6.49
CA PRO A 123 0.73 -4.15 -7.64
C PRO A 123 1.58 -2.93 -7.28
N ALA A 124 1.45 -2.35 -6.07
CA ALA A 124 2.33 -1.27 -5.63
C ALA A 124 3.80 -1.73 -5.60
N ILE A 125 4.11 -2.91 -5.05
CA ILE A 125 5.46 -3.47 -5.06
C ILE A 125 5.95 -3.74 -6.47
N LEU A 126 5.09 -4.21 -7.37
CA LEU A 126 5.48 -4.50 -8.76
C LEU A 126 5.87 -3.24 -9.54
N PHE A 127 5.12 -2.16 -9.39
CA PHE A 127 5.20 -0.99 -10.27
C PHE A 127 5.89 0.22 -9.65
N ALA A 128 6.10 0.24 -8.34
CA ALA A 128 6.83 1.32 -7.70
C ALA A 128 8.27 1.44 -8.25
N PRO A 129 8.83 2.67 -8.29
CA PRO A 129 10.18 2.91 -8.78
C PRO A 129 11.25 2.05 -8.06
N GLU A 130 12.28 1.64 -8.80
CA GLU A 130 13.42 0.91 -8.20
C GLU A 130 14.08 1.74 -7.09
N GLY A 131 14.38 1.10 -5.95
CA GLY A 131 14.98 1.77 -4.79
C GLY A 131 13.99 2.60 -3.95
N SER A 132 12.71 2.66 -4.31
CA SER A 132 11.68 3.25 -3.44
C SER A 132 11.28 2.31 -2.31
N LEU A 133 10.43 2.80 -1.40
CA LEU A 133 9.79 2.00 -0.36
C LEU A 133 8.30 1.86 -0.62
N VAL A 134 7.74 0.67 -0.40
CA VAL A 134 6.29 0.49 -0.20
C VAL A 134 6.06 0.23 1.29
N VAL A 135 5.20 1.04 1.90
CA VAL A 135 4.88 0.97 3.33
C VAL A 135 3.39 0.68 3.50
N TYR A 136 3.07 -0.32 4.30
CA TYR A 136 1.69 -0.71 4.61
C TYR A 136 1.53 -1.14 6.07
N GLY A 137 0.30 -1.10 6.58
CA GLY A 137 0.01 -1.46 7.96
C GLY A 137 0.01 -2.96 8.20
N GLN A 138 0.50 -3.40 9.36
CA GLN A 138 0.28 -4.76 9.87
C GLN A 138 -0.61 -4.66 11.12
N PRO A 139 -1.87 -5.11 11.05
CA PRO A 139 -2.81 -5.02 12.16
C PRO A 139 -2.22 -5.54 13.48
N ASP A 140 -2.37 -4.74 14.53
CA ASP A 140 -1.89 -5.00 15.90
C ASP A 140 -0.38 -5.27 16.06
N GLU A 141 0.42 -5.01 15.01
CA GLU A 141 1.87 -5.24 15.05
C GLU A 141 2.70 -4.00 14.74
N GLY A 142 2.30 -3.19 13.75
CA GLY A 142 3.04 -1.98 13.34
C GLY A 142 2.94 -1.70 11.84
N ILE A 143 4.07 -1.38 11.20
CA ILE A 143 4.15 -1.15 9.74
C ILE A 143 5.17 -2.09 9.10
N VAL A 144 4.90 -2.49 7.86
CA VAL A 144 5.83 -3.23 7.03
C VAL A 144 6.45 -2.30 6.01
N VAL A 145 7.77 -2.35 5.89
CA VAL A 145 8.57 -1.58 4.95
C VAL A 145 9.18 -2.53 3.94
N VAL A 146 8.80 -2.36 2.68
CA VAL A 146 9.30 -3.16 1.56
C VAL A 146 10.21 -2.28 0.72
N HIS A 147 11.50 -2.62 0.68
CA HIS A 147 12.44 -2.00 -0.26
C HIS A 147 12.25 -2.61 -1.65
N ILE A 148 12.06 -1.76 -2.65
CA ILE A 148 11.78 -2.21 -4.02
C ILE A 148 13.08 -2.62 -4.71
N THR A 149 13.17 -3.92 -4.98
CA THR A 149 14.22 -4.56 -5.78
C THR A 149 13.61 -5.51 -6.80
N ASP A 150 14.36 -5.89 -7.82
CA ASP A 150 13.93 -6.91 -8.78
C ASP A 150 13.62 -8.26 -8.09
N GLU A 151 14.37 -8.67 -7.07
CA GLU A 151 14.07 -9.91 -6.33
C GLU A 151 12.72 -9.82 -5.62
N LYS A 152 12.41 -8.64 -5.06
CA LYS A 152 11.13 -8.41 -4.40
C LYS A 152 9.98 -8.43 -5.40
N ARG A 153 10.19 -7.89 -6.61
CA ARG A 153 9.19 -8.00 -7.70
C ARG A 153 8.98 -9.45 -8.11
N ASP A 154 10.04 -10.26 -8.21
CA ASP A 154 9.93 -11.68 -8.55
C ASP A 154 9.19 -12.51 -7.48
N GLU A 155 9.42 -12.20 -6.20
CA GLU A 155 8.64 -12.76 -5.10
C GLU A 155 7.15 -12.44 -5.25
N VAL A 156 6.81 -11.17 -5.50
CA VAL A 156 5.41 -10.75 -5.68
C VAL A 156 4.78 -11.33 -6.95
N ARG A 157 5.53 -11.44 -8.07
CA ARG A 157 5.07 -12.14 -9.28
C ARG A 157 4.71 -13.59 -8.97
N SER A 158 5.52 -14.26 -8.17
CA SER A 158 5.27 -15.65 -7.74
C SER A 158 4.00 -15.74 -6.88
N ILE A 159 3.78 -14.78 -5.98
CA ILE A 159 2.55 -14.69 -5.17
C ILE A 159 1.32 -14.48 -6.06
N LEU A 160 1.38 -13.53 -7.00
CA LEU A 160 0.29 -13.23 -7.92
C LEU A 160 -0.05 -14.41 -8.83
N ALA A 161 0.94 -15.20 -9.24
CA ALA A 161 0.74 -16.43 -10.02
C ALA A 161 -0.04 -17.52 -9.27
N MET A 162 -0.12 -17.44 -7.93
CA MET A 162 -0.92 -18.34 -7.08
C MET A 162 -2.34 -17.81 -6.80
N MET A 163 -2.69 -16.63 -7.31
CA MET A 163 -4.06 -16.10 -7.25
C MET A 163 -4.93 -16.69 -8.36
N GLU A 164 -6.25 -16.62 -8.18
CA GLU A 164 -7.21 -17.11 -9.18
C GLU A 164 -7.64 -16.02 -10.16
N GLY A 165 -7.74 -16.36 -11.45
CA GLY A 165 -8.31 -15.51 -12.49
C GLY A 165 -7.29 -14.99 -13.50
N GLU A 166 -7.70 -14.00 -14.29
CA GLU A 166 -6.88 -13.43 -15.36
C GLU A 166 -5.65 -12.72 -14.78
N THR A 167 -4.48 -13.04 -15.35
CA THR A 167 -3.22 -12.34 -15.10
C THR A 167 -3.02 -11.27 -16.16
N TRP A 168 -2.45 -10.15 -15.76
CA TRP A 168 -2.17 -9.01 -16.63
C TRP A 168 -0.66 -8.78 -16.64
N ASN A 169 -0.05 -8.79 -17.83
CA ASN A 169 1.37 -8.46 -18.02
C ASN A 169 1.53 -6.95 -18.19
#